data_AF-E0S6K0-F1
#
_entry.id   AF-E0S6K0-F1
#
_cell.length_a   1.000
_cell.length_b   1.000
_cell.length_c   1.000
_cell.angle_alpha   90.00
_cell.angle_beta   90.00
_cell.angle_gamma   90.00
#
_symmetry.space_group_name_H-M   'P 1'
#
loop_
_entity.id
_entity.type
_entity.pdbx_description
1 polymer ?
#
loop_
_entity_poly.entity_id
_entity_poly.type
_entity_poly.pdbx_seq_one_letter_code
_entity_poly.pdbx_strand_id
1 'polypeptide(L)'
;MEDGVKFCEDDFKHEFAEMSSETVMFPKYREKYIEQTQKYIEKALEAKKISCKIDMGERTIDVMTNRSTRDPFIFVKAVNFVKLVSRGVGIEEAMKVLEDEYFCEVVDIKKMASSEKVFEKRRDRLIGPKEMTLKAIQILTKCHVLVHGKTVSIIGSFKGIEEVKKIVVDCMNNIHPMYQIRSLIEKRKLEEDKSKEGEDWSRFLPKIKKSNKKSKKKVVGRPSGNMPLDVPKRKEDIEMETGEYFVDGDFDFEERESSRERKKKREEKKKRDVEKYVPPDE
;
A
#
# COMPACT_ATOMS: atom_id res chain seq x y z
N MET A 1 34.94 -6.56 19.97
CA MET A 1 34.38 -7.87 19.55
C MET A 1 34.04 -7.72 18.08
N GLU A 2 35.04 -7.74 17.20
CA GLU A 2 34.86 -7.42 15.77
C GLU A 2 35.62 -8.40 14.86
N ASP A 3 35.84 -9.63 15.31
CA ASP A 3 36.21 -10.70 14.39
C ASP A 3 34.92 -11.39 13.96
N GLY A 4 34.19 -10.72 13.06
CA GLY A 4 33.08 -11.36 12.35
C GLY A 4 33.61 -12.60 11.63
N VAL A 5 32.94 -13.73 11.80
CA VAL A 5 33.28 -14.99 11.13
C VAL A 5 33.19 -14.76 9.62
N LYS A 6 34.33 -14.47 8.98
CA LYS A 6 34.45 -14.34 7.53
C LYS A 6 34.66 -15.72 6.96
N PHE A 7 33.92 -16.03 5.90
CA PHE A 7 34.06 -17.29 5.21
C PHE A 7 35.51 -17.48 4.73
N CYS A 8 36.14 -18.59 5.12
CA CYS A 8 37.43 -19.01 4.62
C CYS A 8 37.24 -20.23 3.72
N GLU A 9 37.85 -20.22 2.54
CA GLU A 9 37.65 -21.30 1.57
C GLU A 9 38.24 -22.65 2.04
N ASP A 10 39.27 -22.59 2.89
CA ASP A 10 39.94 -23.76 3.46
C ASP A 10 39.08 -24.55 4.47
N ASP A 11 38.01 -23.94 4.99
CA ASP A 11 37.11 -24.60 5.95
C ASP A 11 36.32 -25.74 5.30
N PHE A 12 36.09 -25.69 3.98
CA PHE A 12 35.25 -26.65 3.25
C PHE A 12 36.05 -27.43 2.21
N LYS A 13 36.58 -28.59 2.61
CA LYS A 13 37.45 -29.43 1.75
C LYS A 13 36.72 -30.30 0.72
N HIS A 14 35.42 -30.53 0.88
CA HIS A 14 34.64 -31.39 -0.01
C HIS A 14 33.72 -30.58 -0.94
N GLU A 15 33.44 -31.13 -2.12
CA GLU A 15 32.44 -30.60 -3.05
C GLU A 15 31.02 -30.79 -2.50
N PHE A 16 30.06 -29.98 -2.97
CA PHE A 16 28.65 -30.21 -2.65
C PHE A 16 28.14 -31.53 -3.24
N ALA A 17 27.36 -32.26 -2.45
CA ALA A 17 26.77 -33.53 -2.87
C ALA A 17 25.72 -33.34 -3.98
N GLU A 18 25.01 -32.21 -3.97
CA GLU A 18 23.94 -31.88 -4.91
C GLU A 18 24.18 -30.51 -5.53
N MET A 19 23.74 -30.35 -6.78
CA MET A 19 23.76 -29.06 -7.46
C MET A 19 22.45 -28.33 -7.21
N SER A 20 22.53 -27.09 -6.73
CA SER A 20 21.39 -26.19 -6.60
C SER A 20 21.26 -25.32 -7.86
N SER A 21 20.05 -25.20 -8.37
CA SER A 21 19.72 -24.35 -9.52
C SER A 21 18.44 -23.57 -9.28
N GLU A 22 18.44 -22.27 -9.57
CA GLU A 22 17.24 -21.43 -9.49
C GLU A 22 17.13 -20.52 -10.72
N THR A 23 15.94 -20.48 -11.30
CA THR A 23 15.60 -19.66 -12.45
C THR A 23 14.88 -18.39 -12.00
N VAL A 24 15.39 -17.23 -12.40
CA VAL A 24 14.78 -15.92 -12.11
C VAL A 24 14.31 -15.28 -13.40
N MET A 25 13.02 -15.01 -13.50
CA MET A 25 12.43 -14.29 -14.65
C MET A 25 12.59 -12.78 -14.49
N PHE A 26 12.90 -12.09 -15.60
CA PHE A 26 12.95 -10.63 -15.64
C PHE A 26 11.90 -10.01 -16.57
N PRO A 27 11.40 -8.80 -16.27
CA PRO A 27 10.39 -8.15 -17.10
C PRO A 27 10.93 -7.64 -18.44
N LYS A 28 10.04 -7.52 -19.44
CA LYS A 28 10.36 -7.02 -20.79
C LYS A 28 11.06 -5.66 -20.80
N TYR A 29 10.72 -4.75 -19.89
CA TYR A 29 11.34 -3.42 -19.85
C TYR A 29 12.83 -3.46 -19.45
N ARG A 30 13.30 -4.55 -18.83
CA ARG A 30 14.66 -4.68 -18.31
C ARG A 30 15.63 -5.36 -19.29
N GLU A 31 15.10 -5.95 -20.36
CA GLU A 31 15.82 -6.73 -21.38
C GLU A 31 17.04 -5.97 -21.95
N LYS A 32 16.84 -4.75 -22.45
CA LYS A 32 17.93 -3.92 -23.02
C LYS A 32 19.08 -3.67 -22.05
N TYR A 33 18.77 -3.51 -20.76
CA TYR A 33 19.80 -3.28 -19.76
C TYR A 33 20.59 -4.57 -19.48
N ILE A 34 19.89 -5.70 -19.36
CA ILE A 34 20.52 -7.00 -19.12
C ILE A 34 21.39 -7.39 -20.31
N GLU A 35 20.95 -7.12 -21.55
CA GLU A 35 21.75 -7.34 -22.76
C GLU A 35 23.08 -6.56 -22.74
N GLN A 36 23.04 -5.28 -22.36
CA GLN A 36 24.24 -4.45 -22.25
C GLN A 36 25.17 -4.89 -21.13
N THR A 37 24.63 -5.51 -20.08
CA THR A 37 25.35 -5.74 -18.83
C THR A 37 25.57 -7.21 -18.48
N GLN A 38 25.14 -8.14 -19.34
CA GLN A 38 25.26 -9.58 -19.18
C GLN A 38 26.68 -10.01 -18.80
N LYS A 39 27.70 -9.47 -19.49
CA LYS A 39 29.12 -9.78 -19.20
C LYS A 39 29.54 -9.40 -17.78
N TYR A 40 28.98 -8.33 -17.22
CA TYR A 40 29.27 -7.91 -15.85
C TYR A 40 28.58 -8.80 -14.82
N ILE A 41 27.36 -9.26 -15.13
CA ILE A 41 26.60 -10.21 -14.29
C ILE A 41 27.35 -11.55 -14.24
N GLU A 42 27.77 -12.07 -15.38
CA GLU A 42 28.54 -13.32 -15.49
C GLU A 42 29.86 -13.23 -14.71
N LYS A 43 30.64 -12.16 -14.90
CA LYS A 43 31.89 -11.93 -14.17
C LYS A 43 31.70 -11.85 -12.65
N ALA A 44 30.64 -11.17 -12.19
CA ALA A 44 30.36 -11.03 -10.76
C ALA A 44 30.08 -12.39 -10.09
N LEU A 45 29.33 -13.25 -10.78
CA LEU A 45 28.97 -14.59 -10.30
C LEU A 45 30.13 -15.58 -10.44
N GLU A 46 30.91 -15.47 -11.51
CA GLU A 46 32.11 -16.28 -11.75
C GLU A 46 33.18 -16.02 -10.67
N ALA A 47 33.35 -14.77 -10.25
CA ALA A 47 34.24 -14.41 -9.13
C ALA A 47 33.89 -15.13 -7.81
N LYS A 48 32.62 -15.54 -7.66
CA LYS A 48 32.10 -16.30 -6.52
C LYS A 48 31.92 -17.79 -6.83
N LYS A 49 32.46 -18.26 -7.95
CA LYS A 49 32.40 -19.64 -8.43
C LYS A 49 30.96 -20.13 -8.59
N ILE A 50 30.08 -19.28 -9.13
CA ILE A 50 28.70 -19.62 -9.49
C ILE A 50 28.55 -19.53 -11.01
N SER A 51 27.88 -20.51 -11.59
CA SER A 51 27.56 -20.53 -13.02
C SER A 51 26.24 -19.80 -13.28
N CYS A 52 26.21 -18.97 -14.32
CA CYS A 52 25.04 -18.20 -14.72
C CYS A 52 24.77 -18.45 -16.22
N LYS A 53 23.50 -18.64 -16.58
CA LYS A 53 23.05 -18.66 -17.97
C LYS A 53 21.91 -17.65 -18.13
N ILE A 54 22.01 -16.78 -19.13
CA ILE A 54 20.99 -15.76 -19.41
C ILE A 54 20.31 -16.13 -20.72
N ASP A 55 19.00 -16.39 -20.67
CA ASP A 55 18.17 -16.59 -21.85
C ASP A 55 17.32 -15.34 -22.11
N MET A 56 17.56 -14.69 -23.25
CA MET A 56 16.83 -13.49 -23.67
C MET A 56 15.46 -13.81 -24.27
N GLY A 57 15.29 -14.98 -24.88
CA GLY A 57 14.02 -15.41 -25.48
C GLY A 57 12.97 -15.69 -24.40
N GLU A 58 13.35 -16.49 -23.41
CA GLU A 58 12.48 -16.81 -22.27
C GLU A 58 12.46 -15.72 -21.19
N ARG A 59 13.45 -14.80 -21.23
CA ARG A 59 13.67 -13.73 -20.24
C ARG A 59 13.92 -14.29 -18.84
N THR A 60 14.80 -15.27 -18.79
CA THR A 60 15.19 -16.02 -17.60
C THR A 60 16.69 -15.90 -17.36
N ILE A 61 17.07 -15.88 -16.10
CA ILE A 61 18.46 -15.97 -15.65
C ILE A 61 18.54 -17.19 -14.73
N ASP A 62 19.27 -18.20 -15.19
CA ASP A 62 19.50 -19.43 -14.44
C ASP A 62 20.79 -19.32 -13.65
N VAL A 63 20.68 -19.44 -12.34
CA VAL A 63 21.79 -19.46 -11.40
C VAL A 63 22.02 -20.89 -10.95
N MET A 64 23.24 -21.40 -11.09
CA MET A 64 23.60 -22.77 -10.74
C MET A 64 24.89 -22.82 -9.93
N THR A 65 24.91 -23.63 -8.88
CA THR A 65 26.15 -23.99 -8.19
C THR A 65 27.00 -24.90 -9.06
N ASN A 66 28.32 -24.78 -8.97
CA ASN A 66 29.25 -25.67 -9.65
C ASN A 66 30.03 -26.53 -8.63
N ARG A 67 30.84 -27.47 -9.13
CA ARG A 67 31.71 -28.30 -8.27
C ARG A 67 32.78 -27.49 -7.52
N SER A 68 33.09 -26.30 -8.01
CA SER A 68 34.07 -25.38 -7.42
C SER A 68 33.46 -24.46 -6.36
N THR A 69 32.13 -24.44 -6.19
CA THR A 69 31.47 -23.62 -5.18
C THR A 69 31.73 -24.25 -3.81
N ARG A 70 32.29 -23.47 -2.89
CA ARG A 70 32.67 -23.93 -1.54
C ARG A 70 31.79 -23.32 -0.45
N ASP A 71 31.35 -22.07 -0.64
CA ASP A 71 30.45 -21.39 0.27
C ASP A 71 28.99 -21.85 0.04
N PRO A 72 28.30 -22.41 1.05
CA PRO A 72 26.89 -22.80 0.90
C PRO A 72 25.93 -21.62 0.76
N PHE A 73 26.25 -20.47 1.37
CA PHE A 73 25.34 -19.32 1.46
C PHE A 73 25.44 -18.38 0.26
N ILE A 74 26.55 -18.45 -0.49
CA ILE A 74 26.77 -17.63 -1.69
C ILE A 74 25.71 -17.85 -2.77
N PHE A 75 25.15 -19.07 -2.87
CA PHE A 75 24.08 -19.38 -3.80
C PHE A 75 22.83 -18.52 -3.53
N VAL A 76 22.42 -18.41 -2.26
CA VAL A 76 21.28 -17.58 -1.86
C VAL A 76 21.53 -16.11 -2.19
N LYS A 77 22.75 -15.63 -1.97
CA LYS A 77 23.15 -14.25 -2.32
C LYS A 77 23.16 -14.00 -3.82
N ALA A 78 23.62 -14.96 -4.63
CA ALA A 78 23.62 -14.85 -6.08
C ALA A 78 22.20 -14.80 -6.66
N VAL A 79 21.31 -15.65 -6.16
CA VAL A 79 19.89 -15.60 -6.51
C VAL A 79 19.30 -14.24 -6.17
N ASN A 80 19.60 -13.74 -4.97
CA ASN A 80 19.15 -12.43 -4.50
C ASN A 80 19.70 -11.28 -5.36
N PHE A 81 20.98 -11.33 -5.75
CA PHE A 81 21.60 -10.41 -6.69
C PHE A 81 20.86 -10.38 -8.03
N VAL A 82 20.58 -11.54 -8.62
CA VAL A 82 19.83 -11.64 -9.89
C VAL A 82 18.39 -11.13 -9.74
N LYS A 83 17.72 -11.43 -8.62
CA LYS A 83 16.39 -10.89 -8.29
C LYS A 83 16.40 -9.36 -8.23
N LEU A 84 17.44 -8.73 -7.65
CA LEU A 84 17.55 -7.27 -7.58
C LEU A 84 17.77 -6.63 -8.95
N VAL A 85 18.66 -7.18 -9.77
CA VAL A 85 18.91 -6.70 -11.14
C VAL A 85 17.64 -6.77 -11.98
N SER A 86 16.89 -7.87 -11.84
CA SER A 86 15.58 -8.09 -12.48
C SER A 86 14.53 -7.06 -12.04
N ARG A 87 14.63 -6.54 -10.81
CA ARG A 87 13.72 -5.52 -10.24
C ARG A 87 14.13 -4.09 -10.56
N GLY A 88 15.17 -3.88 -11.34
CA GLY A 88 15.58 -2.56 -11.84
C GLY A 88 16.73 -1.91 -11.07
N VAL A 89 17.33 -2.60 -10.10
CA VAL A 89 18.51 -2.10 -9.38
C VAL A 89 19.71 -2.10 -10.31
N GLY A 90 20.58 -1.09 -10.17
CA GLY A 90 21.84 -1.01 -10.90
C GLY A 90 22.81 -2.11 -10.46
N ILE A 91 23.64 -2.59 -11.38
CA ILE A 91 24.57 -3.70 -11.09
C ILE A 91 25.59 -3.34 -10.01
N GLU A 92 26.13 -2.12 -10.04
CA GLU A 92 27.10 -1.66 -9.05
C GLU A 92 26.54 -1.72 -7.61
N GLU A 93 25.26 -1.38 -7.45
CA GLU A 93 24.59 -1.42 -6.15
C GLU A 93 24.19 -2.84 -5.77
N ALA A 94 23.76 -3.64 -6.74
CA ALA A 94 23.40 -5.03 -6.51
C ALA A 94 24.62 -5.89 -6.16
N MET A 95 25.81 -5.61 -6.73
CA MET A 95 27.05 -6.36 -6.46
C MET A 95 27.42 -6.37 -4.97
N LYS A 96 27.07 -5.31 -4.23
CA LYS A 96 27.30 -5.22 -2.77
C LYS A 96 26.68 -6.39 -2.01
N VAL A 97 25.57 -6.95 -2.49
CA VAL A 97 24.85 -8.08 -1.85
C VAL A 97 25.66 -9.39 -1.88
N LEU A 98 26.67 -9.48 -2.74
CA LEU A 98 27.59 -10.63 -2.77
C LEU A 98 28.61 -10.61 -1.62
N GLU A 99 28.71 -9.51 -0.88
CA GLU A 99 29.55 -9.38 0.31
C GLU A 99 28.82 -9.87 1.58
N ASP A 100 29.55 -10.14 2.66
CA ASP A 100 28.99 -10.70 3.89
C ASP A 100 28.23 -9.71 4.77
N GLU A 101 28.57 -8.43 4.68
CA GLU A 101 27.98 -7.38 5.52
C GLU A 101 26.64 -6.87 4.99
N TYR A 102 26.37 -7.10 3.70
CA TYR A 102 25.19 -6.57 3.01
C TYR A 102 24.16 -7.67 2.77
N PHE A 103 22.91 -7.32 3.07
CA PHE A 103 21.75 -8.14 2.80
C PHE A 103 20.82 -7.39 1.85
N CYS A 104 19.81 -8.08 1.36
CA CYS A 104 18.77 -7.45 0.57
C CYS A 104 17.39 -7.98 0.92
N GLU A 105 16.38 -7.14 0.68
CA GLU A 105 14.99 -7.53 0.79
C GLU A 105 14.15 -6.82 -0.28
N VAL A 106 13.26 -7.57 -0.92
CA VAL A 106 12.30 -7.04 -1.91
C VAL A 106 10.91 -7.08 -1.29
N VAL A 107 10.36 -5.90 -0.98
CA VAL A 107 9.04 -5.76 -0.35
C VAL A 107 7.98 -5.54 -1.43
N ASP A 108 7.00 -6.44 -1.50
CA ASP A 108 5.82 -6.27 -2.36
C ASP A 108 4.81 -5.32 -1.72
N ILE A 109 4.61 -4.15 -2.34
CA ILE A 109 3.68 -3.12 -1.87
C ILE A 109 2.33 -3.18 -2.60
N LYS A 110 2.17 -4.05 -3.61
CA LYS A 110 0.96 -4.16 -4.45
C LYS A 110 -0.31 -4.37 -3.64
N LYS A 111 -0.27 -5.24 -2.63
CA LYS A 111 -1.45 -5.67 -1.87
C LYS A 111 -1.78 -4.77 -0.67
N MET A 112 -0.98 -3.73 -0.42
CA MET A 112 -1.13 -2.89 0.77
C MET A 112 -2.17 -1.76 0.62
N ALA A 113 -2.67 -1.53 -0.59
CA ALA A 113 -3.72 -0.54 -0.85
C ALA A 113 -4.80 -1.12 -1.77
N SER A 114 -6.07 -0.87 -1.43
CA SER A 114 -7.21 -1.43 -2.16
C SER A 114 -7.50 -0.72 -3.49
N SER A 115 -7.11 0.55 -3.62
CA SER A 115 -7.38 1.37 -4.81
C SER A 115 -6.06 1.81 -5.45
N GLU A 116 -5.93 1.65 -6.77
CA GLU A 116 -4.71 2.02 -7.52
C GLU A 116 -4.36 3.51 -7.34
N LYS A 117 -5.37 4.40 -7.36
CA LYS A 117 -5.15 5.85 -7.14
C LYS A 117 -4.59 6.15 -5.75
N VAL A 118 -4.98 5.36 -4.74
CA VAL A 118 -4.46 5.50 -3.37
C VAL A 118 -3.06 4.92 -3.28
N PHE A 119 -2.82 3.80 -3.96
CA PHE A 119 -1.50 3.18 -4.07
C PHE A 119 -0.47 4.14 -4.68
N GLU A 120 -0.77 4.73 -5.84
CA GLU A 120 0.09 5.73 -6.51
C GLU A 120 0.39 6.91 -5.58
N LYS A 121 -0.63 7.50 -4.96
CA LYS A 121 -0.43 8.62 -4.01
C LYS A 121 0.43 8.25 -2.81
N ARG A 122 0.33 7.03 -2.28
CA ARG A 122 1.16 6.57 -1.15
C ARG A 122 2.58 6.22 -1.59
N ARG A 123 2.76 5.66 -2.78
CA ARG A 123 4.07 5.41 -3.40
C ARG A 123 4.81 6.72 -3.67
N ASP A 124 4.14 7.69 -4.28
CA ASP A 124 4.73 8.99 -4.59
C ASP A 124 5.07 9.77 -3.30
N ARG A 125 4.28 9.58 -2.24
CA ARG A 125 4.60 10.08 -0.89
C ARG A 125 5.88 9.45 -0.30
N LEU A 126 6.11 8.15 -0.54
CA LEU A 126 7.32 7.46 -0.08
C LEU A 126 8.58 8.01 -0.78
N ILE A 127 8.48 8.25 -2.09
CA ILE A 127 9.55 8.84 -2.89
C ILE A 127 9.79 10.30 -2.45
N GLY A 128 8.70 11.04 -2.30
CA GLY A 128 8.71 12.45 -1.96
C GLY A 128 9.09 13.36 -3.14
N PRO A 129 8.97 14.69 -2.98
CA PRO A 129 9.35 15.64 -4.02
C PRO A 129 10.84 15.53 -4.32
N LYS A 130 11.21 15.45 -5.60
CA LYS A 130 12.61 15.31 -6.07
C LYS A 130 13.38 14.16 -5.37
N GLU A 131 12.67 13.10 -4.98
CA GLU A 131 13.21 11.95 -4.25
C GLU A 131 13.84 12.29 -2.88
N MET A 132 13.54 13.46 -2.32
CA MET A 132 14.18 13.95 -1.11
C MET A 132 13.87 13.09 0.12
N THR A 133 12.65 12.54 0.19
CA THR A 133 12.23 11.66 1.30
C THR A 133 12.97 10.33 1.24
N LEU A 134 13.06 9.75 0.04
CA LEU A 134 13.77 8.51 -0.20
C LEU A 134 15.28 8.66 0.06
N LYS A 135 15.91 9.73 -0.41
CA LYS A 135 17.32 10.05 -0.11
C LYS A 135 17.57 10.24 1.38
N ALA A 136 16.66 10.90 2.10
CA ALA A 136 16.78 11.06 3.55
C ALA A 136 16.75 9.71 4.27
N ILE A 137 15.88 8.78 3.86
CA ILE A 137 15.83 7.42 4.40
C ILE A 137 17.17 6.71 4.14
N GLN A 138 17.67 6.77 2.91
CA GLN A 138 18.94 6.12 2.54
C GLN A 138 20.13 6.62 3.39
N ILE A 139 20.23 7.94 3.61
CA ILE A 139 21.30 8.53 4.45
C ILE A 139 21.17 8.09 5.91
N LEU A 140 19.92 8.06 6.43
CA LEU A 140 19.66 7.73 7.83
C LEU A 140 19.80 6.24 8.14
N THR A 141 19.53 5.34 7.21
CA THR A 141 19.67 3.90 7.45
C THR A 141 20.95 3.31 6.86
N LYS A 142 21.72 4.11 6.10
CA LYS A 142 22.88 3.64 5.31
C LYS A 142 22.50 2.49 4.36
N CYS A 143 21.25 2.47 3.90
CA CYS A 143 20.76 1.48 2.93
C CYS A 143 20.56 2.14 1.58
N HIS A 144 20.74 1.38 0.51
CA HIS A 144 20.22 1.73 -0.80
C HIS A 144 18.76 1.27 -0.91
N VAL A 145 17.88 2.15 -1.36
CA VAL A 145 16.44 1.87 -1.49
C VAL A 145 15.96 2.28 -2.87
N LEU A 146 15.41 1.35 -3.62
CA LEU A 146 14.83 1.60 -4.94
C LEU A 146 13.33 1.29 -4.92
N VAL A 147 12.51 2.29 -5.25
CA VAL A 147 11.07 2.11 -5.43
C VAL A 147 10.80 1.93 -6.92
N HIS A 148 10.43 0.72 -7.34
CA HIS A 148 10.14 0.43 -8.74
C HIS A 148 8.79 -0.28 -8.91
N GLY A 149 7.86 0.40 -9.58
CA GLY A 149 6.53 -0.12 -9.88
C GLY A 149 5.73 -0.47 -8.63
N LYS A 150 5.66 -1.77 -8.33
CA LYS A 150 4.88 -2.39 -7.23
C LYS A 150 5.73 -3.05 -6.15
N THR A 151 7.05 -2.89 -6.25
CA THR A 151 8.01 -3.45 -5.29
C THR A 151 8.98 -2.38 -4.83
N VAL A 152 9.48 -2.53 -3.61
CA VAL A 152 10.57 -1.72 -3.06
C VAL A 152 11.75 -2.65 -2.78
N SER A 153 12.86 -2.41 -3.44
CA SER A 153 14.11 -3.15 -3.22
C SER A 153 14.96 -2.39 -2.21
N ILE A 154 15.46 -3.10 -1.20
CA ILE A 154 16.27 -2.55 -0.11
C ILE A 154 17.58 -3.34 -0.07
N ILE A 155 18.72 -2.65 0.01
CA ILE A 155 20.05 -3.23 0.13
C ILE A 155 20.78 -2.52 1.28
N GLY A 156 21.35 -3.26 2.22
CA GLY A 156 22.04 -2.67 3.36
C GLY A 156 22.31 -3.66 4.48
N SER A 157 22.64 -3.12 5.66
CA SER A 157 22.78 -3.94 6.87
C SER A 157 21.41 -4.46 7.34
N PHE A 158 21.42 -5.56 8.11
CA PHE A 158 20.20 -6.18 8.62
C PHE A 158 19.31 -5.21 9.43
N LYS A 159 19.91 -4.47 10.40
CA LYS A 159 19.21 -3.45 11.19
C LYS A 159 18.60 -2.36 10.32
N GLY A 160 19.35 -1.89 9.32
CA GLY A 160 18.89 -0.86 8.39
C GLY A 160 17.71 -1.33 7.53
N ILE A 161 17.75 -2.57 7.03
CA ILE A 161 16.66 -3.15 6.25
C ILE A 161 15.37 -3.23 7.06
N GLU A 162 15.43 -3.68 8.31
CA GLU A 162 14.26 -3.78 9.17
C GLU A 162 13.61 -2.40 9.42
N GLU A 163 14.43 -1.37 9.65
CA GLU A 163 13.98 0.00 9.81
C GLU A 163 13.30 0.54 8.54
N VAL A 164 13.92 0.35 7.36
CA VAL A 164 13.35 0.77 6.08
C VAL A 164 12.05 0.01 5.80
N LYS A 165 12.02 -1.30 6.03
CA LYS A 165 10.83 -2.14 5.83
C LYS A 165 9.66 -1.62 6.66
N LYS A 166 9.90 -1.26 7.92
CA LYS A 166 8.89 -0.65 8.80
C LYS A 166 8.38 0.67 8.22
N ILE A 167 9.27 1.55 7.74
CA ILE A 167 8.89 2.82 7.10
C ILE A 167 8.01 2.58 5.86
N VAL A 168 8.40 1.65 5.00
CA VAL A 168 7.67 1.33 3.76
C VAL A 168 6.27 0.82 4.08
N VAL A 169 6.17 -0.15 4.99
CA VAL A 169 4.88 -0.72 5.43
C VAL A 169 4.00 0.34 6.06
N ASP A 170 4.52 1.17 6.96
CA ASP A 170 3.77 2.24 7.61
C ASP A 170 3.31 3.31 6.60
N CYS A 171 4.16 3.65 5.63
CA CYS A 171 3.81 4.58 4.55
C CYS A 171 2.63 4.05 3.72
N MET A 172 2.65 2.76 3.41
CA MET A 172 1.55 2.09 2.73
C MET A 172 0.30 1.96 3.60
N ASN A 173 0.43 1.89 4.93
CA ASN A 173 -0.66 1.93 5.91
C ASN A 173 -1.16 3.34 6.25
N ASN A 174 -0.93 4.31 5.36
CA ASN A 174 -1.38 5.69 5.48
C ASN A 174 -0.73 6.53 6.59
N ILE A 175 0.39 6.10 7.14
CA ILE A 175 1.22 6.91 8.03
C ILE A 175 2.19 7.71 7.15
N HIS A 176 2.46 8.98 7.45
CA HIS A 176 3.39 9.76 6.61
C HIS A 176 4.86 9.41 6.96
N PRO A 177 5.76 9.17 5.97
CA PRO A 177 7.14 8.76 6.23
C PRO A 177 7.93 9.77 7.07
N MET A 178 7.61 11.06 6.97
CA MET A 178 8.15 12.14 7.84
C MET A 178 8.13 11.80 9.33
N TYR A 179 7.08 11.13 9.84
CA TYR A 179 7.03 10.77 11.27
C TYR A 179 8.11 9.75 11.63
N GLN A 180 8.32 8.76 10.77
CA GLN A 180 9.36 7.76 10.98
C GLN A 180 10.76 8.34 10.78
N ILE A 181 10.94 9.22 9.80
CA ILE A 181 12.21 9.94 9.58
C ILE A 181 12.58 10.75 10.82
N ARG A 182 11.64 11.51 11.41
CA ARG A 182 11.88 12.25 12.65
C ARG A 182 12.25 11.32 13.81
N SER A 183 11.55 10.19 13.92
CA SER A 183 11.85 9.17 14.93
C SER A 183 13.28 8.62 14.77
N LEU A 184 13.71 8.31 13.54
CA LEU A 184 15.06 7.84 13.25
C LEU A 184 16.13 8.89 13.56
N ILE A 185 15.88 10.16 13.22
CA ILE A 185 16.81 11.26 13.55
C ILE A 185 17.00 11.35 15.07
N GLU A 186 15.91 11.27 15.85
CA GLU A 186 15.99 11.34 17.30
C GLU A 186 16.69 10.12 17.89
N LYS A 187 16.40 8.91 17.39
CA LYS A 187 17.12 7.70 17.78
C LYS A 187 18.61 7.83 17.54
N ARG A 188 19.02 8.35 16.39
CA ARG A 188 20.43 8.45 16.02
C ARG A 188 21.18 9.47 16.88
N LYS A 189 20.53 10.58 17.27
CA LYS A 189 21.06 11.52 18.27
C LYS A 189 21.21 10.88 19.65
N LEU A 190 20.22 10.09 20.07
CA LEU A 190 20.27 9.38 21.34
C LEU A 190 21.33 8.26 21.36
N GLU A 191 21.57 7.61 20.21
CA GLU A 191 22.66 6.63 20.03
C GLU A 191 24.05 7.29 20.14
N GLU A 192 24.19 8.56 19.76
CA GLU A 192 25.45 9.32 19.90
C GLU A 192 25.70 9.77 21.36
N ASP A 193 24.65 9.94 22.16
CA ASP A 193 24.71 10.36 23.57
C ASP A 193 25.04 9.19 24.52
N LYS A 194 26.33 9.04 24.88
CA LYS A 194 26.81 7.98 25.82
C LYS A 194 26.08 7.92 27.17
N SER A 195 25.56 9.03 27.68
CA SER A 195 24.89 9.08 29.00
C SER A 195 23.55 8.36 29.05
N LYS A 196 22.93 8.07 27.90
CA LYS A 196 21.59 7.46 27.82
C LYS A 196 21.64 6.01 27.33
N GLU A 197 22.83 5.43 27.28
CA GLU A 197 23.03 4.01 26.98
C GLU A 197 22.37 3.17 28.09
N GLY A 198 21.40 2.33 27.72
CA GLY A 198 20.69 1.43 28.65
C GLY A 198 19.36 1.93 29.20
N GLU A 199 18.95 3.16 28.89
CA GLU A 199 17.62 3.69 29.23
C GLU A 199 16.56 3.39 28.14
N ASP A 200 15.28 3.29 28.52
CA ASP A 200 14.19 3.19 27.54
C ASP A 200 13.95 4.55 26.84
N TRP A 201 14.20 4.59 25.54
CA TRP A 201 14.03 5.80 24.72
C TRP A 201 12.58 6.11 24.33
N SER A 202 11.61 5.27 24.70
CA SER A 202 10.19 5.46 24.36
C SER A 202 9.60 6.81 24.82
N ARG A 203 10.17 7.41 25.86
CA ARG A 203 9.81 8.75 26.36
C ARG A 203 10.24 9.88 25.43
N PHE A 204 11.38 9.74 24.78
CA PHE A 204 11.96 10.75 23.90
C PHE A 204 11.44 10.65 22.46
N LEU A 205 10.96 9.46 22.08
CA LEU A 205 10.46 9.23 20.73
C LEU A 205 9.09 9.88 20.48
N PRO A 206 8.91 10.57 19.32
CA PRO A 206 7.65 11.17 18.97
C PRO A 206 6.58 10.09 18.73
N LYS A 207 5.53 10.10 19.54
CA LYS A 207 4.40 9.17 19.41
C LYS A 207 3.49 9.59 18.25
N ILE A 208 3.23 8.66 17.33
CA ILE A 208 2.27 8.86 16.24
C ILE A 208 0.87 8.92 16.84
N LYS A 209 0.27 10.12 16.86
CA LYS A 209 -1.12 10.28 17.32
C LYS A 209 -2.07 9.67 16.29
N LYS A 210 -2.72 8.56 16.63
CA LYS A 210 -3.87 8.07 15.85
C LYS A 210 -5.00 9.07 16.05
N SER A 211 -5.41 9.75 14.98
CA SER A 211 -6.59 10.61 15.02
C SER A 211 -7.83 9.70 15.09
N ASN A 212 -8.25 9.37 16.31
CA ASN A 212 -9.53 8.75 16.55
C ASN A 212 -10.62 9.81 16.35
N LYS A 213 -10.90 10.18 15.11
CA LYS A 213 -12.11 10.93 14.81
C LYS A 213 -13.28 10.07 15.30
N LYS A 214 -14.01 10.57 16.29
CA LYS A 214 -15.23 9.93 16.78
C LYS A 214 -16.10 9.61 15.56
N SER A 215 -16.45 8.35 15.37
CA SER A 215 -17.38 7.95 14.32
C SER A 215 -18.64 8.78 14.50
N LYS A 216 -19.02 9.57 13.49
CA LYS A 216 -20.32 10.23 13.49
C LYS A 216 -21.38 9.15 13.72
N LYS A 217 -22.33 9.37 14.64
CA LYS A 217 -23.43 8.44 14.86
C LYS A 217 -24.06 8.14 13.50
N LYS A 218 -24.16 6.85 13.13
CA LYS A 218 -24.85 6.43 11.91
C LYS A 218 -26.28 6.98 12.02
N VAL A 219 -26.61 7.98 11.22
CA VAL A 219 -28.00 8.29 10.91
C VAL A 219 -28.52 7.02 10.25
N VAL A 220 -29.52 6.38 10.85
CA VAL A 220 -30.15 5.18 10.30
C VAL A 220 -30.51 5.51 8.85
N GLY A 221 -29.88 4.83 7.90
CA GLY A 221 -30.13 5.05 6.47
C GLY A 221 -31.59 4.73 6.16
N ARG A 222 -32.10 5.27 5.04
CA ARG A 222 -33.40 4.84 4.52
C ARG A 222 -33.40 3.30 4.40
N PRO A 223 -34.47 2.60 4.80
CA PRO A 223 -34.53 1.16 4.68
C PRO A 223 -34.28 0.77 3.21
N SER A 224 -33.25 -0.03 2.98
CA SER A 224 -32.93 -0.54 1.65
C SER A 224 -33.90 -1.66 1.31
N GLY A 225 -35.11 -1.30 0.91
CA GLY A 225 -35.95 -2.20 0.14
C GLY A 225 -35.31 -2.38 -1.23
N ASN A 226 -35.07 -3.63 -1.65
CA ASN A 226 -34.49 -3.95 -2.96
C ASN A 226 -35.45 -3.68 -4.13
N MET A 227 -36.63 -3.13 -3.87
CA MET A 227 -37.53 -2.66 -4.90
C MET A 227 -37.22 -1.19 -5.21
N PRO A 228 -36.97 -0.84 -6.49
CA PRO A 228 -36.93 0.55 -6.87
C PRO A 228 -38.23 1.22 -6.44
N LEU A 229 -38.15 2.47 -5.95
CA LEU A 229 -39.35 3.25 -5.70
C LEU A 229 -40.13 3.38 -7.01
N ASP A 230 -41.45 3.25 -6.95
CA ASP A 230 -42.30 3.48 -8.11
C ASP A 230 -41.98 4.85 -8.69
N VAL A 231 -41.79 4.91 -10.00
CA VAL A 231 -41.53 6.16 -10.71
C VAL A 231 -42.74 7.08 -10.46
N PRO A 232 -42.53 8.35 -10.07
CA PRO A 232 -43.65 9.26 -9.88
C PRO A 232 -44.46 9.34 -11.19
N LYS A 233 -45.77 9.07 -11.09
CA LYS A 233 -46.69 9.10 -12.22
C LYS A 233 -46.72 10.50 -12.83
N ARG A 234 -46.89 10.58 -14.16
CA ARG A 234 -47.03 11.89 -14.83
C ARG A 234 -48.38 12.50 -14.46
N LYS A 235 -48.49 13.81 -14.64
CA LYS A 235 -49.77 14.52 -14.42
C LYS A 235 -50.91 13.90 -15.22
N GLU A 236 -50.63 13.57 -16.49
CA GLU A 236 -51.56 12.88 -17.40
C GLU A 236 -52.00 11.51 -16.85
N ASP A 237 -51.07 10.72 -16.31
CA ASP A 237 -51.38 9.41 -15.72
C ASP A 237 -52.25 9.55 -14.47
N ILE A 238 -51.98 10.58 -13.65
CA ILE A 238 -52.79 10.89 -12.47
C ILE A 238 -54.21 11.29 -12.90
N GLU A 239 -54.34 12.15 -13.90
CA GLU A 239 -55.64 12.60 -14.43
C GLU A 239 -56.43 11.45 -15.09
N MET A 240 -55.74 10.52 -15.77
CA MET A 240 -56.36 9.31 -16.33
C MET A 240 -56.83 8.34 -15.22
N GLU A 241 -56.06 8.20 -14.13
CA GLU A 241 -56.45 7.36 -12.98
C GLU A 241 -57.59 7.95 -12.15
N THR A 242 -57.64 9.27 -11.99
CA THR A 242 -58.71 9.96 -11.27
C THR A 242 -59.99 10.11 -12.10
N GLY A 243 -59.94 9.80 -13.41
CA GLY A 243 -61.03 9.99 -14.35
C GLY A 243 -61.24 11.44 -14.78
N GLU A 244 -60.52 12.39 -14.18
CA GLU A 244 -60.62 13.83 -14.48
C GLU A 244 -60.17 14.16 -15.90
N TYR A 245 -59.31 13.33 -16.49
CA TYR A 245 -58.89 13.45 -17.88
C TYR A 245 -60.05 13.29 -18.88
N PHE A 246 -61.08 12.51 -18.50
CA PHE A 246 -62.19 12.15 -19.39
C PHE A 246 -63.44 13.03 -19.19
N VAL A 247 -63.44 13.94 -18.21
CA VAL A 247 -64.58 14.83 -17.94
C VAL A 247 -64.35 16.18 -18.61
N ASP A 248 -65.27 16.58 -19.51
CA ASP A 248 -65.25 17.90 -20.13
C ASP A 248 -65.49 19.00 -19.08
N GLY A 249 -64.64 20.02 -19.10
CA GLY A 249 -64.39 20.96 -17.98
C GLY A 249 -65.57 21.77 -17.45
N ASP A 250 -66.73 21.73 -18.09
CA ASP A 250 -67.89 22.55 -17.73
C ASP A 250 -68.85 21.88 -16.75
N PHE A 251 -68.87 20.54 -16.65
CA PHE A 251 -69.87 19.82 -15.84
C PHE A 251 -69.53 19.71 -14.35
N ASP A 252 -68.32 20.08 -13.92
CA ASP A 252 -67.76 19.57 -12.67
C ASP A 252 -67.16 20.64 -11.73
N PHE A 253 -67.21 21.93 -12.08
CA PHE A 253 -66.72 22.99 -11.18
C PHE A 253 -67.63 23.14 -9.96
N GLU A 254 -68.96 23.12 -10.15
CA GLU A 254 -69.94 23.26 -9.07
C GLU A 254 -69.93 22.06 -8.11
N GLU A 255 -69.81 20.84 -8.64
CA GLU A 255 -69.74 19.63 -7.82
C GLU A 255 -68.43 19.56 -7.03
N ARG A 256 -67.31 19.98 -7.63
CA ARG A 256 -66.02 20.11 -6.93
C ARG A 256 -66.03 21.19 -5.84
N GLU A 257 -66.58 22.37 -6.11
CA GLU A 257 -66.73 23.46 -5.12
C GLU A 257 -67.62 23.02 -3.94
N SER A 258 -68.77 22.43 -4.23
CA SER A 258 -69.70 21.95 -3.19
C SER A 258 -69.10 20.85 -2.32
N SER A 259 -68.34 19.93 -2.92
CA SER A 259 -67.63 18.87 -2.21
C SER A 259 -66.48 19.41 -1.34
N ARG A 260 -65.75 20.43 -1.83
CA ARG A 260 -64.69 21.13 -1.08
C ARG A 260 -65.25 21.91 0.11
N GLU A 261 -66.35 22.63 -0.06
CA GLU A 261 -67.03 23.32 1.04
C GLU A 261 -67.53 22.36 2.13
N ARG A 262 -68.16 21.24 1.72
CA ARG A 262 -68.62 20.21 2.65
C ARG A 262 -67.48 19.61 3.46
N LYS A 263 -66.32 19.39 2.84
CA LYS A 263 -65.11 18.92 3.55
C LYS A 263 -64.56 19.96 4.54
N LYS A 264 -64.44 21.24 4.13
CA LYS A 264 -63.98 22.33 5.02
C LYS A 264 -64.87 22.46 6.27
N LYS A 265 -66.19 22.47 6.09
CA LYS A 265 -67.15 22.54 7.21
C LYS A 265 -66.99 21.36 8.17
N ARG A 266 -66.70 20.17 7.66
CA ARG A 266 -66.51 18.95 8.47
C ARG A 266 -65.18 18.98 9.26
N GLU A 267 -64.10 19.47 8.67
CA GLU A 267 -62.81 19.64 9.35
C GLU A 267 -62.85 20.72 10.42
N GLU A 268 -63.51 21.85 10.14
CA GLU A 268 -63.65 22.94 11.09
C GLU A 268 -64.53 22.55 12.29
N LYS A 269 -65.57 21.74 12.06
CA LYS A 269 -66.35 21.12 13.13
C LYS A 269 -65.48 20.19 14.00
N LYS A 270 -64.66 19.34 13.37
CA LYS A 270 -63.70 18.48 14.10
C LYS A 270 -62.70 19.29 14.92
N LYS A 271 -62.13 20.37 14.38
CA LYS A 271 -61.19 21.25 15.11
C LYS A 271 -61.87 21.90 16.31
N ARG A 272 -63.08 22.46 16.11
CA ARG A 272 -63.89 23.03 17.20
C ARG A 272 -64.22 22.00 18.28
N ASP A 273 -64.52 20.76 17.89
CA ASP A 273 -64.80 19.71 18.86
C ASP A 273 -63.54 19.33 19.64
N VAL A 274 -62.36 19.33 19.03
CA VAL A 274 -61.07 19.07 19.73
C VAL A 274 -60.70 20.22 20.68
N GLU A 275 -60.91 21.47 20.28
CA GLU A 275 -60.62 22.65 21.12
C GLU A 275 -61.43 22.66 22.43
N LYS A 276 -62.66 22.12 22.44
CA LYS A 276 -63.48 22.00 23.67
C LYS A 276 -62.89 21.06 24.73
N TYR A 277 -62.02 20.13 24.33
CA TYR A 277 -61.39 19.17 25.25
C TYR A 277 -60.01 19.62 25.74
N VAL A 278 -59.55 20.81 25.36
CA VAL A 278 -58.30 21.39 25.88
C VAL A 278 -58.60 22.12 27.19
N PRO A 279 -58.00 21.73 28.34
CA PRO A 279 -58.15 22.45 29.60
C PRO A 279 -57.63 23.89 29.48
N PRO A 280 -58.24 24.89 30.15
CA PRO A 280 -57.70 26.25 30.22
C PRO A 280 -56.31 26.24 30.88
N ASP A 281 -55.39 27.05 30.36
CA ASP A 281 -54.05 27.18 30.92
C ASP A 281 -54.13 27.78 32.35
N GLU A 282 -53.49 27.12 33.33
CA GLU A 282 -53.28 27.60 34.72
C GLU A 282 -52.21 28.70 34.82
#